data_AF-A0A7J4EUA7-F1
#
_entry.id   AF-A0A7J4EUA7-F1
#
_cell.length_a   1.000
_cell.length_b   1.000
_cell.length_c   1.000
_cell.angle_alpha   90.00
_cell.angle_beta   90.00
_cell.angle_gamma   90.00
#
_symmetry.space_group_name_H-M   'P 1'
#
loop_
_entity.id
_entity.type
_entity.pdbx_description
1 polymer ?
#
loop_
_entity_poly.entity_id
_entity_poly.type
_entity_poly.pdbx_seq_one_letter_code
_entity_poly.pdbx_strand_id
1 'polypeptide(L)'
;MEEYVNDEIDPKITEIFLRVREKFKEIKDIVSLIKPCFYLHMFSPGFALKFDEFEKLLGFKPEIVYRSNKEVYAISAIYRIDDDITTGIIAHEFAEILAKEKGIDDHVEVDRICIEKGFGEHLLYALQSDFLPGMVERVFIDREDLQKRIRNLRDQLNSQK
;
A
#
# COMPACT_ATOMS: atom_id res chain seq x y z
N MET A 1 -2.79 32.48 -4.58
CA MET A 1 -4.17 32.03 -4.33
C MET A 1 -4.12 30.53 -4.52
N GLU A 2 -3.87 29.81 -3.43
CA GLU A 2 -3.83 28.35 -3.43
C GLU A 2 -5.28 27.87 -3.46
N GLU A 3 -5.67 27.18 -4.52
CA GLU A 3 -6.95 26.48 -4.58
C GLU A 3 -6.90 25.36 -3.54
N TYR A 4 -7.64 25.55 -2.44
CA TYR A 4 -8.01 24.49 -1.53
C TYR A 4 -8.88 23.50 -2.33
N VAL A 5 -8.25 22.42 -2.80
CA VAL A 5 -8.97 21.27 -3.34
C VAL A 5 -9.81 20.69 -2.21
N ASN A 6 -11.13 20.70 -2.39
CA ASN A 6 -12.11 20.16 -1.46
C ASN A 6 -11.70 18.77 -0.95
N ASP A 7 -11.61 18.68 0.37
CA ASP A 7 -11.18 17.54 1.19
C ASP A 7 -12.26 16.43 1.29
N GLU A 8 -13.08 16.23 0.25
CA GLU A 8 -13.88 15.02 0.17
C GLU A 8 -12.96 13.87 -0.22
N ILE A 9 -12.65 13.03 0.77
CA ILE A 9 -11.93 11.78 0.54
C ILE A 9 -12.69 11.01 -0.54
N ASP A 10 -11.99 10.68 -1.63
CA ASP A 10 -12.60 10.03 -2.76
C ASP A 10 -13.28 8.72 -2.32
N PRO A 11 -14.61 8.57 -2.48
CA PRO A 11 -15.31 7.32 -2.17
C PRO A 11 -14.65 6.10 -2.81
N LYS A 12 -13.91 6.29 -3.91
CA LYS A 12 -13.26 5.23 -4.68
C LYS A 12 -12.04 4.63 -3.97
N ILE A 13 -11.18 5.41 -3.32
CA ILE A 13 -10.06 4.83 -2.56
C ILE A 13 -10.59 3.96 -1.40
N THR A 14 -11.68 4.41 -0.77
CA THR A 14 -12.34 3.64 0.29
C THR A 14 -12.93 2.34 -0.24
N GLU A 15 -13.58 2.37 -1.42
CA GLU A 15 -14.09 1.16 -2.09
C GLU A 15 -12.96 0.15 -2.38
N ILE A 16 -11.86 0.60 -2.98
CA ILE A 16 -10.69 -0.24 -3.29
C ILE A 16 -10.12 -0.83 -2.00
N PHE A 17 -9.93 0.00 -0.98
CA PHE A 17 -9.41 -0.43 0.32
C PHE A 17 -10.28 -1.54 0.93
N LEU A 18 -11.60 -1.36 0.96
CA LEU A 18 -12.52 -2.36 1.50
C LEU A 18 -12.50 -3.67 0.71
N ARG A 19 -12.39 -3.58 -0.62
CA ARG A 19 -12.27 -4.76 -1.50
C ARG A 19 -10.98 -5.54 -1.22
N VAL A 20 -9.85 -4.85 -1.09
CA VAL A 20 -8.56 -5.46 -0.75
C VAL A 20 -8.62 -6.09 0.64
N ARG A 21 -9.10 -5.33 1.63
CA ARG A 21 -9.25 -5.74 3.03
C ARG A 21 -9.93 -7.10 3.20
N GLU A 22 -10.95 -7.41 2.41
CA GLU A 22 -11.69 -8.68 2.53
C GLU A 22 -10.88 -9.93 2.11
N LYS A 23 -9.78 -9.76 1.37
CA LYS A 23 -8.83 -10.84 1.09
C LYS A 23 -7.84 -11.08 2.22
N PHE A 24 -7.57 -10.07 3.06
CA PHE A 24 -6.64 -10.13 4.19
C PHE A 24 -7.37 -10.36 5.53
N LYS A 25 -8.17 -11.43 5.60
CA LYS A 25 -9.05 -11.76 6.74
C LYS A 25 -8.31 -11.83 8.08
N GLU A 26 -7.03 -12.19 8.07
CA GLU A 26 -6.17 -12.36 9.23
C GLU A 26 -5.93 -11.04 9.98
N ILE A 27 -5.88 -9.92 9.25
CA ILE A 27 -5.52 -8.60 9.78
C ILE A 27 -6.59 -7.55 9.51
N LYS A 28 -7.71 -7.88 8.86
CA LYS A 28 -8.70 -6.89 8.44
C LYS A 28 -9.28 -6.05 9.58
N ASP A 29 -9.34 -6.59 10.80
CA ASP A 29 -9.90 -5.88 11.95
C ASP A 29 -8.90 -4.95 12.66
N ILE A 30 -7.63 -5.00 12.28
CA ILE A 30 -6.55 -4.19 12.89
C ILE A 30 -6.05 -3.07 11.96
N VAL A 31 -6.45 -3.04 10.68
CA VAL A 31 -5.96 -2.08 9.68
C VAL A 31 -7.03 -1.06 9.30
N SER A 32 -6.75 0.22 9.55
CA SER A 32 -7.56 1.38 9.15
C SER A 32 -7.03 2.04 7.87
N LEU A 33 -7.85 2.85 7.20
CA LEU A 33 -7.42 3.73 6.11
C LEU A 33 -7.40 5.17 6.63
N ILE A 34 -6.31 5.88 6.40
CA ILE A 34 -6.18 7.31 6.69
C ILE A 34 -6.09 8.12 5.40
N LYS A 35 -6.30 9.43 5.51
CA LYS A 35 -6.19 10.34 4.37
C LYS A 35 -4.80 10.22 3.75
N PRO A 36 -4.69 10.28 2.41
CA PRO A 36 -3.40 10.31 1.74
C PRO A 36 -2.50 11.41 2.30
N CYS A 37 -1.40 11.02 2.91
CA CYS A 37 -0.43 11.94 3.48
C CYS A 37 0.56 12.37 2.38
N PHE A 38 0.21 13.38 1.58
CA PHE A 38 0.98 13.78 0.39
C PHE A 38 2.49 13.99 0.64
N TYR A 39 2.88 14.51 1.80
CA TYR A 39 4.30 14.66 2.17
C TYR A 39 5.03 13.33 2.33
N LEU A 40 4.37 12.31 2.88
CA LEU A 40 4.94 10.96 2.96
C LEU A 40 5.03 10.35 1.56
N HIS A 41 4.07 10.66 0.70
CA HIS A 41 4.02 10.15 -0.66
C HIS A 41 5.14 10.68 -1.57
N MET A 42 5.93 11.66 -1.12
CA MET A 42 7.24 12.00 -1.70
C MET A 42 8.25 10.84 -1.69
N PHE A 43 8.06 9.87 -0.80
CA PHE A 43 9.00 8.77 -0.61
C PHE A 43 8.43 7.41 -1.02
N SER A 44 7.11 7.19 -0.93
CA SER A 44 6.49 5.93 -1.34
C SER A 44 5.03 6.13 -1.72
N PRO A 45 4.50 5.41 -2.73
CA PRO A 45 3.09 5.45 -3.09
C PRO A 45 2.16 4.94 -1.97
N GLY A 46 2.68 4.16 -1.02
CA GLY A 46 1.92 3.61 0.11
C GLY A 46 2.72 3.59 1.41
N PHE A 47 1.99 3.61 2.53
CA PHE A 47 2.54 3.43 3.87
C PHE A 47 1.63 2.58 4.74
N ALA A 48 2.20 1.55 5.34
CA ALA A 48 1.63 0.77 6.43
C ALA A 48 2.45 0.93 7.71
N LEU A 49 1.91 1.67 8.68
CA LEU A 49 2.53 1.91 9.99
C LEU A 49 1.50 1.82 11.10
N LYS A 50 1.96 1.73 12.36
CA LYS A 50 1.10 1.93 13.51
C LYS A 50 0.64 3.38 13.61
N PHE A 51 -0.51 3.61 14.25
CA PHE A 51 -1.04 4.97 14.41
C PHE A 51 -0.06 5.91 15.12
N ASP A 52 0.63 5.44 16.17
CA ASP A 52 1.59 6.26 16.92
C ASP A 52 2.84 6.59 16.08
N GLU A 53 3.22 5.72 15.15
CA GLU A 53 4.31 5.96 14.19
C GLU A 53 3.90 7.02 13.16
N PHE A 54 2.67 6.98 12.65
CA PHE A 54 2.13 8.06 11.82
C PHE A 54 2.10 9.39 12.57
N GLU A 55 1.61 9.40 13.81
CA GLU A 55 1.56 10.61 14.64
C GLU A 55 2.96 11.21 14.85
N LYS A 56 3.95 10.38 15.14
CA LYS A 56 5.36 10.80 15.28
C LYS A 56 5.93 11.36 13.98
N LEU A 57 5.63 10.74 12.83
CA LEU A 57 6.14 11.18 11.53
C LEU A 57 5.47 12.47 11.04
N LEU A 58 4.17 12.61 11.27
CA LEU A 58 3.39 13.75 10.78
C LEU A 58 3.44 14.95 11.74
N GLY A 59 3.66 14.70 13.04
CA GLY A 59 3.55 15.72 14.09
C GLY A 59 2.09 16.06 14.47
N PHE A 60 1.12 15.34 13.90
CA PHE A 60 -0.31 15.48 14.20
C PHE A 60 -1.03 14.15 14.00
N LYS A 61 -2.25 14.05 14.53
CA LYS A 61 -3.08 12.86 14.39
C LYS A 61 -3.58 12.71 12.96
N PRO A 62 -3.32 11.57 12.28
CA PRO A 62 -3.80 11.36 10.92
C PRO A 62 -5.34 11.33 10.90
N GLU A 63 -5.92 11.91 9.86
CA GLU A 63 -7.36 11.87 9.64
C GLU A 63 -7.77 10.49 9.12
N ILE A 64 -8.73 9.86 9.79
CA ILE A 64 -9.18 8.50 9.47
C ILE A 64 -10.32 8.57 8.44
N VAL A 65 -10.15 7.84 7.35
CA VAL A 65 -11.15 7.64 6.29
C VAL A 65 -12.04 6.46 6.63
N TYR A 66 -11.41 5.33 6.96
CA TYR A 66 -12.08 4.11 7.38
C TYR A 66 -11.45 3.62 8.67
N ARG A 67 -12.29 3.37 9.67
CA ARG A 67 -11.91 2.94 11.00
C ARG A 67 -12.10 1.43 11.16
N SER A 68 -11.02 0.73 11.51
CA SER A 68 -11.08 -0.68 11.91
C SER A 68 -11.50 -0.84 13.37
N ASN A 69 -11.85 -2.06 13.78
CA ASN A 69 -12.34 -2.31 15.14
C ASN A 69 -11.25 -2.16 16.23
N LYS A 70 -9.98 -2.40 15.87
CA LYS A 70 -8.87 -2.43 16.84
C LYS A 70 -7.81 -1.35 16.63
N GLU A 71 -7.83 -0.63 15.50
CA GLU A 71 -6.96 0.54 15.21
C GLU A 71 -5.48 0.37 15.56
N VAL A 72 -4.89 -0.77 15.17
CA VAL A 72 -3.46 -1.02 15.44
C VAL A 72 -2.60 -0.38 14.35
N TYR A 73 -2.95 -0.67 13.10
CA TYR A 73 -2.26 -0.21 11.91
C TYR A 73 -3.15 0.74 11.11
N ALA A 74 -2.51 1.63 10.38
CA ALA A 74 -3.13 2.47 9.37
C ALA A 74 -2.42 2.30 8.03
N ILE A 75 -3.17 2.48 6.94
CA ILE A 75 -2.65 2.58 5.59
C ILE A 75 -2.91 4.00 5.08
N SER A 76 -1.88 4.63 4.51
CA SER A 76 -1.99 5.80 3.65
C SER A 76 -1.56 5.38 2.25
N ALA A 77 -2.40 5.57 1.24
CA ALA A 77 -2.07 5.26 -0.14
C ALA A 77 -2.39 6.43 -1.06
N ILE A 78 -1.52 6.69 -2.04
CA ILE A 78 -1.80 7.68 -3.08
C ILE A 78 -2.91 7.15 -3.99
N TYR A 79 -3.86 8.02 -4.31
CA TYR A 79 -4.94 7.73 -5.25
C TYR A 79 -5.06 8.88 -6.25
N ARG A 80 -4.43 8.73 -7.43
CA ARG A 80 -4.35 9.80 -8.46
C ARG A 80 -4.25 9.27 -9.91
N ILE A 81 -4.52 7.99 -10.16
CA ILE A 81 -3.82 7.26 -11.22
C ILE A 81 -4.72 6.29 -11.99
N ASP A 82 -4.99 5.15 -11.37
CA ASP A 82 -5.59 3.96 -11.96
C ASP A 82 -6.00 3.03 -10.80
N ASP A 83 -7.18 2.44 -10.91
CA ASP A 83 -7.74 1.59 -9.84
C ASP A 83 -6.92 0.33 -9.62
N ASP A 84 -6.29 -0.23 -10.66
CA ASP A 84 -5.52 -1.47 -10.56
C ASP A 84 -4.16 -1.20 -9.91
N ILE A 85 -3.52 -0.08 -10.25
CA ILE A 85 -2.30 0.38 -9.58
C ILE A 85 -2.58 0.66 -8.10
N THR A 86 -3.64 1.40 -7.80
CA THR A 86 -4.03 1.69 -6.40
C THR A 86 -4.35 0.40 -5.63
N THR A 87 -5.04 -0.54 -6.28
CA THR A 87 -5.31 -1.86 -5.72
C THR A 87 -4.01 -2.59 -5.38
N GLY A 88 -3.02 -2.56 -6.27
CA GLY A 88 -1.70 -3.14 -6.05
C GLY A 88 -0.95 -2.52 -4.88
N ILE A 89 -0.95 -1.18 -4.77
CA ILE A 89 -0.33 -0.46 -3.65
C ILE A 89 -1.00 -0.85 -2.33
N ILE A 90 -2.33 -0.77 -2.23
CA ILE A 90 -3.02 -1.11 -0.98
C ILE A 90 -2.82 -2.59 -0.63
N ALA A 91 -2.83 -3.51 -1.61
CA ALA A 91 -2.55 -4.92 -1.37
C ALA A 91 -1.13 -5.15 -0.85
N HIS A 92 -0.15 -4.42 -1.37
CA HIS A 92 1.23 -4.43 -0.87
C HIS A 92 1.28 -4.01 0.60
N GLU A 93 0.65 -2.88 0.96
CA GLU A 93 0.63 -2.40 2.34
C GLU A 93 -0.03 -3.38 3.32
N PHE A 94 -1.12 -4.04 2.90
CA PHE A 94 -1.72 -5.12 3.71
C PHE A 94 -0.78 -6.32 3.84
N ALA A 95 -0.09 -6.71 2.77
CA ALA A 95 0.86 -7.81 2.80
C ALA A 95 2.08 -7.50 3.68
N GLU A 96 2.58 -6.26 3.68
CA GLU A 96 3.61 -5.81 4.61
C GLU A 96 3.18 -5.96 6.07
N ILE A 97 1.96 -5.52 6.43
CA ILE A 97 1.45 -5.66 7.80
C ILE A 97 1.39 -7.14 8.18
N LEU A 98 0.88 -7.99 7.28
CA LEU A 98 0.78 -9.42 7.55
C LEU A 98 2.15 -10.09 7.71
N ALA A 99 3.17 -9.67 6.95
CA ALA A 99 4.54 -10.14 7.11
C ALA A 99 5.16 -9.65 8.44
N LYS A 100 4.96 -8.37 8.78
CA LYS A 100 5.42 -7.76 10.05
C LYS A 100 4.82 -8.45 11.27
N GLU A 101 3.54 -8.81 11.24
CA GLU A 101 2.88 -9.59 12.31
C GLU A 101 3.48 -10.99 12.49
N LYS A 102 4.19 -11.51 11.48
CA LYS A 102 4.96 -12.77 11.55
C LYS A 102 6.44 -12.56 11.87
N GLY A 103 6.86 -11.32 12.10
CA GLY A 103 8.27 -10.96 12.31
C GLY A 103 9.14 -11.07 11.04
N ILE A 104 8.53 -10.94 9.86
CA ILE A 104 9.22 -11.03 8.57
C ILE A 104 9.31 -9.65 7.94
N ASP A 105 10.52 -9.27 7.53
CA ASP A 105 10.85 -8.02 6.83
C ASP A 105 11.58 -8.35 5.53
N ASP A 106 10.85 -8.93 4.58
CA ASP A 106 11.36 -9.39 3.28
C ASP A 106 10.32 -9.16 2.17
N HIS A 107 10.72 -8.43 1.12
CA HIS A 107 9.88 -8.15 -0.03
C HIS A 107 9.46 -9.40 -0.80
N VAL A 108 10.26 -10.47 -0.80
CA VAL A 108 9.87 -11.73 -1.46
C VAL A 108 8.66 -12.34 -0.78
N GLU A 109 8.59 -12.29 0.55
CA GLU A 109 7.43 -12.77 1.31
C GLU A 109 6.21 -11.88 1.07
N VAL A 110 6.39 -10.56 1.03
CA VAL A 110 5.31 -9.61 0.72
C VAL A 110 4.72 -9.87 -0.67
N ASP A 111 5.58 -10.04 -1.68
CA ASP A 111 5.19 -10.36 -3.05
C ASP A 111 4.44 -11.70 -3.13
N ARG A 112 4.93 -12.71 -2.42
CA ARG A 112 4.28 -14.03 -2.30
C ARG A 112 2.89 -13.92 -1.68
N ILE A 113 2.75 -13.17 -0.57
CA ILE A 113 1.46 -12.93 0.07
C ILE A 113 0.50 -12.25 -0.91
N CYS A 114 0.94 -11.21 -1.64
CA CYS A 114 0.10 -10.55 -2.64
C CYS A 114 -0.41 -11.51 -3.71
N ILE A 115 0.44 -12.43 -4.21
CA ILE A 115 0.02 -13.47 -5.15
C ILE A 115 -1.02 -14.40 -4.53
N GLU A 116 -0.77 -14.93 -3.34
CA GLU A 116 -1.70 -15.84 -2.64
C GLU A 116 -3.06 -15.19 -2.36
N LYS A 117 -3.09 -13.87 -2.16
CA LYS A 117 -4.32 -13.10 -1.94
C LYS A 117 -5.03 -12.69 -3.24
N GLY A 118 -4.45 -13.02 -4.40
CA GLY A 118 -5.03 -12.75 -5.73
C GLY A 118 -4.73 -11.36 -6.28
N PHE A 119 -3.69 -10.68 -5.77
CA PHE A 119 -3.29 -9.34 -6.18
C PHE A 119 -1.95 -9.29 -6.90
N GLY A 120 -1.38 -10.43 -7.31
CA GLY A 120 -0.08 -10.49 -7.97
C GLY A 120 0.00 -9.65 -9.26
N GLU A 121 -1.03 -9.69 -10.11
CA GLU A 121 -1.07 -8.86 -11.33
C GLU A 121 -1.17 -7.36 -11.03
N HIS A 122 -2.02 -6.97 -10.06
CA HIS A 122 -2.15 -5.59 -9.60
C HIS A 122 -0.84 -5.04 -9.01
N LEU A 123 -0.17 -5.86 -8.19
CA LEU A 123 1.15 -5.53 -7.65
C LEU A 123 2.18 -5.38 -8.77
N LEU A 124 2.17 -6.27 -9.76
CA LEU A 124 3.07 -6.18 -10.91
C LEU A 124 2.84 -4.87 -11.69
N TYR A 125 1.59 -4.47 -11.91
CA TYR A 125 1.26 -3.18 -12.53
C TYR A 125 1.72 -2.00 -11.68
N ALA A 126 1.51 -2.05 -10.37
CA ALA A 126 1.98 -1.01 -9.46
C ALA A 126 3.51 -0.84 -9.50
N LEU A 127 4.27 -1.94 -9.52
CA LEU A 127 5.75 -1.92 -9.60
C LEU A 127 6.29 -1.47 -10.96
N GLN A 128 5.52 -1.64 -12.03
CA GLN A 128 5.87 -1.20 -13.39
C GLN A 128 5.46 0.25 -13.67
N SER A 129 4.66 0.85 -12.79
CA SER A 129 4.10 2.17 -13.01
C SER A 129 5.14 3.26 -12.78
N ASP A 130 5.34 4.10 -13.80
CA ASP A 130 6.26 5.25 -13.76
C ASP A 130 5.69 6.47 -13.00
N PHE A 131 4.64 6.29 -12.20
CA PHE A 131 3.74 7.39 -11.82
C PHE A 131 4.34 8.50 -10.97
N LEU A 132 5.56 8.33 -10.46
CA LEU A 132 6.32 9.41 -9.86
C LEU A 132 7.80 9.29 -10.27
N PRO A 133 8.24 10.02 -11.31
CA PRO A 133 9.65 10.07 -11.69
C PRO A 133 10.51 10.49 -10.49
N GLY A 134 11.27 9.55 -9.92
CA GLY A 134 12.25 9.82 -8.86
C GLY A 134 11.78 9.74 -7.40
N MET A 135 10.56 9.27 -7.10
CA MET A 135 10.03 9.22 -5.71
C MET A 135 10.05 7.83 -5.08
N VAL A 136 10.83 6.92 -5.65
CA VAL A 136 11.01 5.55 -5.17
C VAL A 136 12.18 5.54 -4.16
N GLU A 137 12.05 6.26 -3.04
CA GLU A 137 13.14 6.42 -2.06
C GLU A 137 12.80 6.00 -0.62
N ARG A 138 11.55 5.64 -0.32
CA ARG A 138 11.26 4.77 0.83
C ARG A 138 11.00 3.38 0.33
N VAL A 139 12.01 2.53 0.47
CA VAL A 139 11.89 1.06 0.59
C VAL A 139 11.29 0.33 -0.62
N PHE A 140 10.80 1.05 -1.61
CA PHE A 140 10.83 0.57 -2.98
C PHE A 140 12.29 0.67 -3.42
N ILE A 141 13.06 -0.32 -3.03
CA ILE A 141 13.92 -1.04 -3.95
C ILE A 141 14.96 -0.20 -4.75
N ASP A 142 16.25 -0.45 -4.50
CA ASP A 142 17.32 -0.12 -5.46
C ASP A 142 16.91 -0.58 -6.86
N ARG A 143 17.14 0.19 -7.94
CA ARG A 143 16.72 -0.17 -9.31
C ARG A 143 17.04 -1.64 -9.67
N GLU A 144 18.14 -2.18 -9.16
CA GLU A 144 18.50 -3.60 -9.32
C GLU A 144 17.52 -4.56 -8.64
N ASP A 145 17.12 -4.28 -7.40
CA ASP A 145 16.15 -5.08 -6.68
C ASP A 145 14.73 -4.95 -7.31
N LEU A 146 14.44 -3.88 -8.08
CA LEU A 146 13.08 -3.62 -8.61
C LEU A 146 12.88 -4.46 -9.84
N GLN A 147 13.89 -4.44 -10.70
CA GLN A 147 13.96 -5.35 -11.83
C GLN A 147 13.94 -6.81 -11.37
N LYS A 148 14.58 -7.14 -10.24
CA LYS A 148 14.54 -8.47 -9.65
C LYS A 148 13.13 -8.85 -9.17
N ARG A 149 12.45 -7.98 -8.40
CA ARG A 149 11.07 -8.21 -7.95
C ARG A 149 10.09 -8.35 -9.11
N ILE A 150 10.15 -7.46 -10.10
CA ILE A 150 9.33 -7.54 -11.33
C ILE A 150 9.56 -8.86 -12.05
N ARG A 151 10.81 -9.30 -12.20
CA ARG A 151 11.14 -10.57 -12.85
C ARG A 151 10.56 -11.75 -12.08
N ASN A 152 10.81 -11.81 -10.77
CA ASN A 152 10.33 -12.90 -9.91
C ASN A 152 8.80 -13.00 -9.91
N LEU A 153 8.10 -11.86 -9.81
CA LEU A 153 6.63 -11.83 -9.87
C LEU A 153 6.11 -12.37 -11.20
N ARG A 154 6.71 -11.99 -12.33
CA ARG A 154 6.33 -12.54 -13.65
C ARG A 154 6.52 -14.05 -13.72
N ASP A 155 7.66 -14.56 -13.24
CA ASP A 155 7.97 -15.99 -13.26
C ASP A 155 6.99 -16.79 -12.39
N GLN A 156 6.65 -16.28 -11.20
CA GLN A 156 5.67 -16.90 -10.30
C GLN A 156 4.25 -16.88 -10.88
N LEU A 157 3.81 -15.75 -11.44
CA LEU A 157 2.50 -15.65 -12.07
C LEU A 157 2.35 -16.58 -13.29
N ASN A 158 3.41 -16.73 -14.08
CA ASN A 158 3.41 -17.66 -15.22
C ASN A 158 3.41 -19.14 -14.79
N SER A 159 3.97 -19.45 -13.62
CA SER A 159 4.01 -20.82 -13.08
C SER A 159 2.67 -21.27 -12.47
N GLN A 160 1.72 -20.35 -12.29
CA GLN A 160 0.38 -20.61 -11.76
C GLN A 160 -0.70 -20.75 -12.84
N LYS A 161 -0.35 -20.53 -14.11
CA LYS A 161 -1.24 -20.70 -15.28
C LYS A 161 -1.13 -22.11 -15.85
#